data_AF-A0A1V4ZDD3-F1
#
_entry.id   AF-A0A1V4ZDD3-F1
#
_cell.length_a   1.000
_cell.length_b   1.000
_cell.length_c   1.000
_cell.angle_alpha   90.00
_cell.angle_beta   90.00
_cell.angle_gamma   90.00
#
_symmetry.space_group_name_H-M   'P 1'
#
loop_
_entity.id
_entity.type
_entity.pdbx_description
1 polymer ?
#
loop_
_entity_poly.entity_id
_entity_poly.type
_entity_poly.pdbx_seq_one_letter_code
_entity_poly.pdbx_strand_id
1 'polypeptide(L)'
;MGMKRGHLQKLFTYEGWIYASVASIIGTMAGLVLAYVLIHAATAVIDMGGLQISRYFTFAPLSLVLAYLAGFTLTLVTVYLVTFRISNLNIVRAVRNIPEPPRLRDDKGLLRLGVLILATGLVIMLAGMDRQNLAAAQSGLSLATLSVGLIMRKYAGDRIAWSAAGLATLFVWLPKGFEVFPYTGNIEMFVIAGVFMVISMLTVVMFNSDKIIRIFTRIVPARGGYGAVIMTAISYLLRAKVRTALSIFIFGLVIFTITTLSMISGMLGVGIPKIIDQTSGGFDVLAFSGAPLDMWDGINSTDELVDKANVTSIVQLSMALPRVTIERTDPLTNTTAEVDLFYSVIGVNEGLYTKGNYPLKEWDQDGYSSELEVWRAVLTDPSLAIVDGSAGEVESQYGMGFGSRNLAGVKVGDPVRIADGSGQSVTVTVVGIMKQSSFNGIFMDQDYVREDLGVEGTNLFLIKLIPDGDAEKQAVLLQNQFWQYGVSTIPLKSLAQQVVGQIDGIFNLIKAFLALGLIIGITGLGIITIRSIRERTIEIGMMRAIGYTRGMVVTNFALESAFVAVLGIGIGTILGIIVGYQLWESGFRTMEFEFIIAWGPILLVGGLAFVATLLSVYPAARGASKVSPAEVLRFE
;
A
#
# COMPACT_ATOMS: atom_id res chain seq x y z
N MET A 1 11.30 38.78 42.60
CA MET A 1 12.46 37.92 42.31
C MET A 1 13.16 38.41 41.04
N GLY A 2 14.41 38.85 41.12
CA GLY A 2 15.19 39.42 39.99
C GLY A 2 15.82 38.37 39.06
N MET A 3 15.08 37.29 38.73
CA MET A 3 15.61 36.23 37.86
C MET A 3 15.78 36.73 36.42
N LYS A 4 16.99 36.54 35.86
CA LYS A 4 17.28 36.80 34.45
C LYS A 4 16.58 35.74 33.57
N ARG A 5 16.27 36.06 32.31
CA ARG A 5 15.61 35.15 31.34
C ARG A 5 16.27 33.76 31.26
N GLY A 6 17.60 33.71 31.29
CA GLY A 6 18.35 32.45 31.27
C GLY A 6 18.17 31.59 32.53
N HIS A 7 17.88 32.18 33.69
CA HIS A 7 17.59 31.42 34.91
C HIS A 7 16.22 30.75 34.85
N LEU A 8 15.21 31.43 34.30
CA LEU A 8 13.89 30.85 34.03
C LEU A 8 13.97 29.71 33.02
N GLN A 9 14.73 29.89 31.94
CA GLN A 9 14.92 28.83 30.95
C GLN A 9 15.56 27.59 31.56
N LYS A 10 16.62 27.76 32.37
CA LYS A 10 17.28 26.64 33.06
C LYS A 10 16.32 25.95 34.03
N LEU A 11 15.60 26.71 34.86
CA LEU A 11 14.64 26.16 35.83
C LEU A 11 13.59 25.27 35.16
N PHE A 12 12.89 25.79 34.14
CA PHE A 12 11.86 25.02 33.42
C PHE A 12 12.42 23.84 32.64
N THR A 13 13.65 23.95 32.13
CA THR A 13 14.30 22.82 31.45
C THR A 13 14.67 21.72 32.45
N TYR A 14 15.13 22.05 33.66
CA TYR A 14 15.39 21.06 34.71
C TYR A 14 14.11 20.35 35.18
N GLU A 15 13.03 21.11 35.39
CA GLU A 15 11.73 20.53 35.72
C GLU A 15 11.22 19.62 34.59
N GLY A 16 11.36 20.10 33.34
CA GLY A 16 11.07 19.35 32.13
C GLY A 16 11.85 18.05 32.01
N TRP A 17 13.11 18.02 32.46
CA TRP A 17 13.96 16.84 32.45
C TRP A 17 13.38 15.73 33.33
N ILE A 18 12.93 16.07 34.54
CA ILE A 18 12.30 15.11 35.47
C ILE A 18 11.01 14.56 34.87
N TYR A 19 10.13 15.43 34.37
CA TYR A 19 8.88 15.00 33.75
C TYR A 19 9.13 14.16 32.49
N ALA A 20 10.11 14.53 31.67
CA ALA A 20 10.48 13.79 30.46
C ALA A 20 10.98 12.38 30.82
N SER A 21 11.82 12.23 31.84
CA SER A 21 12.29 10.91 32.29
C SER A 21 11.12 10.03 32.75
N VAL A 22 10.25 10.55 33.61
CA VAL A 22 9.08 9.79 34.11
C VAL A 22 8.13 9.44 32.97
N ALA A 23 7.83 10.40 32.10
CA ALA A 23 6.94 10.19 30.95
C ALA A 23 7.50 9.14 29.98
N SER A 24 8.81 9.15 29.72
CA SER A 24 9.45 8.17 28.84
C SER A 24 9.48 6.78 29.43
N ILE A 25 9.64 6.62 30.75
CA ILE A 25 9.53 5.30 31.41
C ILE A 25 8.10 4.77 31.23
N ILE A 26 7.09 5.57 31.58
CA ILE A 26 5.68 5.18 31.45
C ILE A 26 5.34 4.87 29.99
N GLY A 27 5.79 5.71 29.06
CA GLY A 27 5.59 5.54 27.62
C GLY A 27 6.23 4.26 27.07
N THR A 28 7.43 3.92 27.53
CA THR A 28 8.12 2.67 27.13
C THR A 28 7.37 1.44 27.65
N MET A 29 6.91 1.48 28.91
CA MET A 29 6.12 0.39 29.50
C MET A 29 4.76 0.22 28.81
N ALA A 30 4.05 1.33 28.55
CA ALA A 30 2.80 1.31 27.80
C ALA A 30 3.01 0.81 26.36
N GLY A 31 4.11 1.20 25.71
CA GLY A 31 4.50 0.71 24.39
C GLY A 31 4.73 -0.80 24.36
N LEU A 32 5.30 -1.38 25.43
CA LEU A 32 5.50 -2.82 25.56
C LEU A 32 4.16 -3.57 25.69
N VAL A 33 3.25 -3.07 26.52
CA VAL A 33 1.88 -3.62 26.62
C VAL A 33 1.15 -3.52 25.27
N LEU A 34 1.32 -2.41 24.56
CA LEU A 34 0.71 -2.21 23.25
C LEU A 34 1.29 -3.19 22.22
N ALA A 35 2.61 -3.40 22.21
CA ALA A 35 3.27 -4.37 21.34
C ALA A 35 2.76 -5.79 21.62
N TYR A 36 2.55 -6.15 22.88
CA TYR A 36 1.97 -7.43 23.27
C TYR A 36 0.55 -7.62 22.70
N VAL A 37 -0.32 -6.61 22.86
CA VAL A 37 -1.69 -6.63 22.32
C VAL A 37 -1.68 -6.72 20.79
N LEU A 38 -0.80 -5.97 20.13
CA LEU A 38 -0.68 -5.99 18.68
C LEU A 38 -0.25 -7.35 18.14
N ILE A 39 0.72 -8.00 18.79
CA ILE A 39 1.18 -9.33 18.36
C ILE A 39 0.07 -10.37 18.55
N HIS A 40 -0.72 -10.26 19.62
CA HIS A 40 -1.88 -11.13 19.82
C HIS A 40 -2.97 -10.89 18.77
N ALA A 41 -3.27 -9.62 18.46
CA ALA A 41 -4.22 -9.27 17.40
C ALA A 41 -3.72 -9.74 16.03
N ALA A 42 -2.42 -9.61 15.77
CA ALA A 42 -1.78 -10.07 14.54
C ALA A 42 -1.87 -11.60 14.39
N THR A 43 -1.67 -12.34 15.48
CA THR A 43 -1.78 -13.81 15.46
C THR A 43 -3.18 -14.28 15.07
N ALA A 44 -4.23 -13.52 15.42
CA ALA A 44 -5.60 -13.85 15.01
C ALA A 44 -5.88 -13.60 13.51
N VAL A 45 -5.05 -12.79 12.85
CA VAL A 45 -5.24 -12.40 11.44
C VAL A 45 -4.25 -13.09 10.51
N ILE A 46 -3.06 -13.44 11.02
CA ILE A 46 -1.99 -14.11 10.30
C ILE A 46 -2.02 -15.59 10.71
N ASP A 47 -2.91 -16.38 10.11
CA ASP A 47 -2.86 -17.84 10.27
C ASP A 47 -1.83 -18.44 9.31
N MET A 48 -0.55 -18.39 9.73
CA MET A 48 0.56 -19.02 9.03
C MET A 48 0.67 -20.50 9.43
N GLY A 49 -0.37 -21.29 9.15
CA GLY A 49 -0.34 -22.76 9.27
C GLY A 49 0.09 -23.25 10.67
N GLY A 50 -0.42 -22.63 11.74
CA GLY A 50 -0.18 -23.07 13.12
C GLY A 50 1.01 -22.44 13.86
N LEU A 51 1.75 -21.51 13.26
CA LEU A 51 2.75 -20.70 13.97
C LEU A 51 2.07 -19.69 14.92
N GLN A 52 1.92 -20.06 16.19
CA GLN A 52 1.42 -19.16 17.24
C GLN A 52 2.48 -18.10 17.62
N ILE A 53 2.56 -17.01 16.85
CA ILE A 53 3.50 -15.89 17.05
C ILE A 53 3.42 -15.33 18.49
N SER A 54 2.23 -15.33 19.08
CA SER A 54 1.99 -14.91 20.48
C SER A 54 2.82 -15.66 21.52
N ARG A 55 3.20 -16.92 21.25
CA ARG A 55 3.94 -17.78 22.19
C ARG A 55 5.42 -17.40 22.32
N TYR A 56 5.93 -16.58 21.40
CA TYR A 56 7.34 -16.15 21.34
C TYR A 56 7.52 -14.64 21.54
N PHE A 57 6.65 -13.99 22.35
CA PHE A 57 6.84 -12.59 22.70
C PHE A 57 8.16 -12.39 23.46
N THR A 58 9.13 -11.79 22.80
CA THR A 58 10.42 -11.42 23.37
C THR A 58 10.68 -9.94 23.12
N PHE A 59 11.44 -9.31 23.99
CA PHE A 59 11.86 -7.92 23.83
C PHE A 59 13.37 -7.81 23.95
N ALA A 60 13.98 -7.04 23.06
CA ALA A 60 15.40 -6.73 23.13
C ALA A 60 15.61 -5.57 24.14
N PRO A 61 16.47 -5.73 25.17
CA PRO A 61 16.74 -4.65 26.12
C PRO A 61 17.22 -3.36 25.45
N LEU A 62 18.01 -3.48 24.38
CA LEU A 62 18.48 -2.34 23.59
C LEU A 62 17.33 -1.54 22.97
N SER A 63 16.31 -2.21 22.44
CA SER A 63 15.14 -1.54 21.84
C SER A 63 14.34 -0.75 22.88
N LEU A 64 14.26 -1.24 24.12
CA LEU A 64 13.62 -0.50 25.22
C LEU A 64 14.39 0.75 25.61
N VAL A 65 15.73 0.66 25.67
CA VAL A 65 16.59 1.82 25.94
C VAL A 65 16.49 2.84 24.82
N LEU A 66 16.51 2.41 23.56
CA LEU A 66 16.34 3.29 22.40
C LEU A 66 14.98 3.97 22.39
N ALA A 67 13.90 3.24 22.69
CA ALA A 67 12.56 3.82 22.80
C ALA A 67 12.47 4.86 23.92
N TYR A 68 13.03 4.56 25.10
CA TYR A 68 13.13 5.51 26.21
C TYR A 68 13.90 6.78 25.82
N LEU A 69 15.08 6.62 25.22
CA LEU A 69 15.93 7.75 24.81
C LEU A 69 15.28 8.59 23.72
N ALA A 70 14.59 7.97 22.76
CA ALA A 70 13.87 8.67 21.71
C ALA A 70 12.72 9.51 22.29
N GLY A 71 11.88 8.90 23.15
CA GLY A 71 10.78 9.61 23.83
C GLY A 71 11.29 10.74 24.72
N PHE A 72 12.39 10.50 25.44
CA PHE A 72 13.03 11.46 26.33
C PHE A 72 13.59 12.66 25.56
N THR A 73 14.31 12.39 24.47
CA THR A 73 14.89 13.44 23.63
C THR A 73 13.79 14.29 22.99
N LEU A 74 12.73 13.65 22.46
CA LEU A 74 11.61 14.35 21.83
C LEU A 74 10.89 15.29 22.81
N THR A 75 10.59 14.81 24.01
CA THR A 75 9.95 15.60 25.06
C THR A 75 10.86 16.72 25.55
N LEU A 76 12.16 16.45 25.74
CA LEU A 76 13.13 17.46 26.16
C LEU A 76 13.27 18.59 25.13
N VAL A 77 13.38 18.25 23.84
CA VAL A 77 13.42 19.23 22.74
C VAL A 77 12.13 20.07 22.75
N THR A 78 10.98 19.43 22.95
CA THR A 78 9.70 20.14 23.03
C THR A 78 9.66 21.11 24.20
N VAL A 79 10.02 20.68 25.40
CA VAL A 79 10.06 21.54 26.59
C VAL A 79 11.04 22.69 26.38
N TYR A 80 12.22 22.42 25.82
CA TYR A 80 13.21 23.45 25.55
C TYR A 80 12.68 24.51 24.56
N LEU A 81 12.09 24.10 23.43
CA LEU A 81 11.52 25.02 22.45
C LEU A 81 10.37 25.85 23.02
N VAL A 82 9.49 25.21 23.80
CA VAL A 82 8.36 25.89 24.46
C VAL A 82 8.87 26.89 25.50
N THR A 83 9.82 26.48 26.34
CA THR A 83 10.45 27.32 27.36
C THR A 83 11.15 28.52 26.73
N PHE A 84 11.92 28.29 25.65
CA PHE A 84 12.56 29.34 24.88
C PHE A 84 11.53 30.35 24.37
N ARG A 85 10.40 29.87 23.82
CA ARG A 85 9.31 30.73 23.34
C ARG A 85 8.65 31.53 24.46
N ILE A 86 8.35 30.91 25.60
CA ILE A 86 7.70 31.53 26.77
C ILE A 86 8.63 32.55 27.44
N SER A 87 9.95 32.31 27.44
CA SER A 87 10.92 33.21 28.08
C SER A 87 10.99 34.62 27.44
N ASN A 88 10.40 34.80 26.26
CA ASN A 88 10.30 36.08 25.56
C ASN A 88 9.06 36.91 25.92
N LEU A 89 8.25 36.49 26.90
CA LEU A 89 7.07 37.23 27.35
C LEU A 89 7.43 38.55 28.05
N ASN A 90 6.60 39.58 27.84
CA ASN A 90 6.71 40.83 28.58
C ASN A 90 6.13 40.62 29.99
N ILE A 91 7.03 40.55 30.98
CA ILE A 91 6.70 40.27 32.39
C ILE A 91 5.65 41.23 32.94
N VAL A 92 5.71 42.52 32.59
CA VAL A 92 4.74 43.52 33.07
C VAL A 92 3.34 43.24 32.55
N ARG A 93 3.21 42.80 31.29
CA ARG A 93 1.92 42.42 30.71
C ARG A 93 1.40 41.11 31.28
N ALA A 94 2.28 40.14 31.47
CA ALA A 94 1.92 38.86 32.07
C ALA A 94 1.37 39.04 33.49
N VAL A 95 2.00 39.90 34.31
CA VAL A 95 1.53 40.22 35.67
C VAL A 95 0.20 41.00 35.66
N ARG A 96 0.01 41.88 34.67
CA ARG A 96 -1.24 42.66 34.53
C ARG A 96 -2.33 41.95 33.73
N ASN A 97 -2.10 40.69 33.33
CA ASN A 97 -2.97 39.90 32.46
C ASN A 97 -3.43 40.64 31.19
N ILE A 98 -2.58 41.52 30.64
CA ILE A 98 -2.88 42.31 29.45
C ILE A 98 -2.58 41.44 28.22
N PRO A 99 -3.50 41.33 27.24
CA PRO A 99 -3.25 40.58 26.01
C PRO A 99 -1.95 41.01 25.29
N GLU A 100 -1.27 40.04 24.68
CA GLU A 100 -0.14 40.36 23.79
C GLU A 100 -0.61 41.28 22.66
N PRO A 101 0.17 42.31 22.28
CA PRO A 101 -0.19 43.10 21.12
C PRO A 101 -0.11 42.19 19.89
N PRO A 102 -1.02 42.34 18.90
CA PRO A 102 -0.93 41.56 17.67
C PRO A 102 0.46 41.74 17.08
N ARG A 103 1.21 40.64 16.94
CA ARG A 103 2.56 40.68 16.37
C ARG A 103 2.46 41.19 14.94
N LEU A 104 3.20 42.26 14.62
CA LEU A 104 3.36 42.73 13.25
C LEU A 104 3.88 41.56 12.40
N ARG A 105 3.42 41.46 11.14
CA ARG A 105 3.89 40.44 10.19
C ARG A 105 5.42 40.49 10.10
N ASP A 106 6.10 39.49 10.64
CA ASP A 106 7.55 39.34 10.50
C ASP A 106 7.88 38.65 9.16
N ASP A 107 7.65 39.38 8.07
CA ASP A 107 7.90 38.87 6.72
C ASP A 107 9.41 38.67 6.47
N LYS A 108 10.30 39.35 7.21
CA LYS A 108 11.76 39.19 7.08
C LYS A 108 12.26 37.90 7.73
N GLY A 109 11.81 37.58 8.95
CA GLY A 109 12.16 36.33 9.63
C GLY A 109 11.65 35.10 8.87
N LEU A 110 10.41 35.18 8.36
CA LEU A 110 9.83 34.11 7.56
C LEU A 110 10.51 33.91 6.20
N LEU A 111 10.94 35.00 5.56
CA LEU A 111 11.73 34.90 4.32
C LEU A 111 13.07 34.22 4.57
N ARG A 112 13.77 34.54 5.66
CA ARG A 112 15.02 33.84 6.03
C ARG A 112 14.79 32.36 6.27
N LEU A 113 13.71 32.01 6.97
CA LEU A 113 13.32 30.61 7.17
C LEU A 113 13.01 29.92 5.84
N GLY A 114 12.30 30.58 4.93
CA GLY A 114 12.01 30.06 3.59
C GLY A 114 13.27 29.78 2.78
N VAL A 115 14.23 30.71 2.77
CA VAL A 115 15.53 30.54 2.10
C VAL A 115 16.34 29.39 2.73
N LEU A 116 16.29 29.23 4.05
CA LEU A 116 16.97 28.12 4.73
C LEU A 116 16.36 26.76 4.37
N ILE A 117 15.03 26.66 4.31
CA ILE A 117 14.33 25.44 3.88
C ILE A 117 14.63 25.15 2.40
N LEU A 118 14.65 26.18 1.54
CA LEU A 118 15.02 26.03 0.13
C LEU A 118 16.44 25.47 -0.01
N ALA A 119 17.42 26.07 0.67
CA ALA A 119 18.81 25.62 0.65
C ALA A 119 18.94 24.18 1.16
N THR A 120 18.26 23.84 2.25
CA THR A 120 18.26 22.49 2.81
C THR A 120 17.62 21.49 1.83
N GLY A 121 16.49 21.85 1.21
CA GLY A 121 15.81 21.02 0.21
C GLY A 121 16.68 20.77 -1.02
N LEU A 122 17.39 21.79 -1.50
CA LEU A 122 18.34 21.65 -2.62
C LEU A 122 19.53 20.77 -2.25
N VAL A 123 20.09 20.89 -1.04
CA VAL A 123 21.18 20.02 -0.58
C VAL A 123 20.73 18.57 -0.51
N ILE A 124 19.54 18.30 0.03
CA ILE A 124 18.98 16.94 0.08
C ILE A 124 18.72 16.40 -1.33
N MET A 125 18.19 17.25 -2.22
CA MET A 125 17.93 16.87 -3.61
C MET A 125 19.22 16.49 -4.35
N LEU A 126 20.25 17.33 -4.26
CA LEU A 126 21.55 17.10 -4.89
C LEU A 126 22.25 15.86 -4.31
N ALA A 127 22.20 15.68 -2.98
CA ALA A 127 22.71 14.47 -2.34
C ALA A 127 21.93 13.20 -2.74
N GLY A 128 20.63 13.33 -3.01
CA GLY A 128 19.80 12.25 -3.55
C GLY A 128 20.18 11.88 -4.98
N MET A 129 20.45 12.87 -5.83
CA MET A 129 20.91 12.67 -7.21
C MET A 129 22.30 12.01 -7.25
N ASP A 130 23.22 12.43 -6.38
CA ASP A 130 24.56 11.85 -6.25
C ASP A 130 24.51 10.36 -5.85
N ARG A 131 23.58 10.01 -4.96
CA ARG A 131 23.38 8.63 -4.48
C ARG A 131 22.39 7.81 -5.32
N GLN A 132 21.89 8.35 -6.43
CA GLN A 132 20.82 7.75 -7.24
C GLN A 132 19.60 7.31 -6.40
N ASN A 133 19.33 8.02 -5.31
CA ASN A 133 18.22 7.72 -4.41
C ASN A 133 17.03 8.62 -4.73
N LEU A 134 16.00 8.01 -5.32
CA LEU A 134 14.77 8.69 -5.72
C LEU A 134 14.06 9.37 -4.52
N ALA A 135 14.04 8.72 -3.35
CA ALA A 135 13.37 9.21 -2.15
C ALA A 135 14.00 10.52 -1.65
N ALA A 136 15.33 10.57 -1.60
CA ALA A 136 16.06 11.78 -1.23
C ALA A 136 15.88 12.89 -2.28
N ALA A 137 15.99 12.56 -3.57
CA ALA A 137 15.83 13.53 -4.66
C ALA A 137 14.44 14.18 -4.67
N GLN A 138 13.36 13.39 -4.61
CA GLN A 138 11.99 13.89 -4.63
C GLN A 138 11.57 14.59 -3.33
N SER A 139 12.04 14.12 -2.16
CA SER A 139 11.77 14.81 -0.89
C SER A 139 12.48 16.17 -0.84
N GLY A 140 13.72 16.26 -1.33
CA GLY A 140 14.44 17.54 -1.47
C GLY A 140 13.71 18.52 -2.39
N LEU A 141 13.23 18.05 -3.54
CA LEU A 141 12.42 18.84 -4.48
C LEU A 141 11.09 19.29 -3.84
N SER A 142 10.47 18.44 -3.03
CA SER A 142 9.22 18.75 -2.33
C SER A 142 9.43 19.83 -1.25
N LEU A 143 10.54 19.79 -0.52
CA LEU A 143 10.92 20.84 0.42
C LEU A 143 11.21 22.17 -0.29
N ALA A 144 11.91 22.11 -1.42
CA ALA A 144 12.20 23.29 -2.24
C ALA A 144 10.91 23.95 -2.74
N THR A 145 9.96 23.18 -3.27
CA THR A 145 8.66 23.71 -3.74
C THR A 145 7.79 24.27 -2.62
N LEU A 146 7.75 23.62 -1.44
CA LEU A 146 7.04 24.16 -0.28
C LEU A 146 7.66 25.48 0.23
N SER A 147 8.99 25.62 0.15
CA SER A 147 9.70 26.83 0.60
C SER A 147 9.31 28.09 -0.18
N VAL A 148 8.90 27.92 -1.45
CA VAL A 148 8.40 29.02 -2.31
C VAL A 148 7.23 29.73 -1.64
N GLY A 149 6.39 29.01 -0.89
CA GLY A 149 5.25 29.60 -0.16
C GLY A 149 5.69 30.62 0.88
N LEU A 150 6.81 30.37 1.58
CA LEU A 150 7.38 31.30 2.56
C LEU A 150 8.04 32.52 1.90
N ILE A 151 8.69 32.31 0.75
CA ILE A 151 9.41 33.36 0.01
C ILE A 151 8.43 34.30 -0.71
N MET A 152 7.46 33.72 -1.44
CA MET A 152 6.49 34.47 -2.24
C MET A 152 5.42 35.17 -1.40
N ARG A 153 5.26 34.79 -0.13
CA ARG A 153 4.27 35.39 0.79
C ARG A 153 4.36 36.92 0.85
N LYS A 154 5.58 37.47 0.82
CA LYS A 154 5.84 38.91 0.87
C LYS A 154 5.33 39.65 -0.37
N TYR A 155 5.32 38.99 -1.53
CA TYR A 155 5.06 39.62 -2.82
C TYR A 155 3.63 39.36 -3.34
N ALA A 156 3.14 38.13 -3.21
CA ALA A 156 1.85 37.69 -3.77
C ALA A 156 0.73 37.56 -2.71
N GLY A 157 1.06 37.77 -1.43
CA GLY A 157 0.15 37.54 -0.32
C GLY A 157 0.02 36.07 0.07
N ASP A 158 -0.47 35.82 1.30
CA ASP A 158 -0.47 34.50 1.93
C ASP A 158 -1.19 33.45 1.11
N ARG A 159 -2.36 33.80 0.59
CA ARG A 159 -3.21 32.85 -0.11
C ARG A 159 -2.56 32.33 -1.40
N ILE A 160 -2.09 33.23 -2.26
CA ILE A 160 -1.54 32.86 -3.57
C ILE A 160 -0.22 32.12 -3.37
N ALA A 161 0.64 32.60 -2.48
CA ALA A 161 1.94 31.99 -2.21
C ALA A 161 1.80 30.53 -1.72
N TRP A 162 0.97 30.28 -0.71
CA TRP A 162 0.79 28.93 -0.18
C TRP A 162 0.00 28.00 -1.11
N SER A 163 -0.94 28.54 -1.89
CA SER A 163 -1.66 27.73 -2.90
C SER A 163 -0.72 27.30 -4.02
N ALA A 164 0.14 28.21 -4.51
CA ALA A 164 1.13 27.91 -5.55
C ALA A 164 2.16 26.89 -5.05
N ALA A 165 2.68 27.06 -3.82
CA ALA A 165 3.61 26.11 -3.23
C ALA A 165 2.99 24.72 -3.03
N GLY A 166 1.77 24.65 -2.49
CA GLY A 166 1.06 23.38 -2.31
C GLY A 166 0.75 22.70 -3.65
N LEU A 167 0.29 23.44 -4.66
CA LEU A 167 0.05 22.86 -5.99
C LEU A 167 1.35 22.40 -6.67
N ALA A 168 2.45 23.15 -6.53
CA ALA A 168 3.75 22.77 -7.07
C ALA A 168 4.25 21.47 -6.43
N THR A 169 4.18 21.36 -5.10
CA THR A 169 4.56 20.12 -4.40
C THR A 169 3.62 18.98 -4.75
N LEU A 170 2.30 19.20 -4.82
CA LEU A 170 1.37 18.15 -5.23
C LEU A 170 1.69 17.66 -6.64
N PHE A 171 1.98 18.58 -7.56
CA PHE A 171 2.40 18.26 -8.92
C PHE A 171 3.66 17.41 -8.96
N VAL A 172 4.61 17.54 -8.01
CA VAL A 172 5.79 16.65 -7.94
C VAL A 172 5.38 15.17 -7.90
N TRP A 173 4.31 14.84 -7.18
CA TRP A 173 3.88 13.47 -6.85
C TRP A 173 2.68 12.95 -7.67
N LEU A 174 2.12 13.77 -8.56
CA LEU A 174 1.03 13.34 -9.45
C LEU A 174 1.59 12.54 -10.64
N PRO A 175 0.80 11.61 -11.22
CA PRO A 175 1.21 10.87 -12.40
C PRO A 175 1.53 11.85 -13.53
N LYS A 176 2.73 11.71 -14.08
CA LYS A 176 3.22 12.46 -15.24
C LYS A 176 3.60 11.45 -16.32
N GLY A 177 3.43 11.82 -17.58
CA GLY A 177 3.98 11.06 -18.70
C GLY A 177 5.51 11.12 -18.81
N PHE A 178 6.20 11.68 -17.82
CA PHE A 178 7.66 11.76 -17.77
C PHE A 178 8.16 11.59 -16.34
N GLU A 179 9.30 10.93 -16.17
CA GLU A 179 9.97 10.80 -14.89
C GLU A 179 10.77 12.07 -14.57
N VAL A 180 10.59 12.61 -13.37
CA VAL A 180 11.38 13.78 -12.90
C VAL A 180 12.83 13.37 -12.65
N PHE A 181 13.04 12.15 -12.17
CA PHE A 181 14.34 11.55 -11.92
C PHE A 181 14.30 10.09 -12.39
N PRO A 182 15.25 9.63 -13.22
CA PRO A 182 15.25 8.28 -13.79
C PRO A 182 15.87 7.27 -12.82
N TYR A 183 15.30 7.16 -11.62
CA TYR A 183 15.77 6.25 -10.57
C TYR A 183 14.59 5.41 -10.06
N THR A 184 14.84 4.18 -9.64
CA THR A 184 13.80 3.31 -9.08
C THR A 184 13.47 3.67 -7.63
N GLY A 185 12.19 3.62 -7.29
CA GLY A 185 11.69 3.91 -5.94
C GLY A 185 11.48 2.64 -5.12
N ASN A 186 11.87 2.68 -3.85
CA ASN A 186 11.58 1.62 -2.88
C ASN A 186 10.26 1.87 -2.13
N ILE A 187 9.85 0.93 -1.27
CA ILE A 187 8.63 1.05 -0.45
C ILE A 187 8.59 2.31 0.43
N GLU A 188 9.74 2.91 0.76
CA GLU A 188 9.83 4.17 1.49
C GLU A 188 9.22 5.37 0.74
N MET A 189 9.17 5.31 -0.60
CA MET A 189 8.48 6.30 -1.44
C MET A 189 7.03 6.49 -1.02
N PHE A 190 6.35 5.41 -0.67
CA PHE A 190 4.95 5.46 -0.29
C PHE A 190 4.72 6.32 0.96
N VAL A 191 5.59 6.18 1.97
CA VAL A 191 5.53 6.98 3.20
C VAL A 191 5.82 8.45 2.89
N ILE A 192 6.85 8.71 2.09
CA ILE A 192 7.27 10.07 1.73
C ILE A 192 6.20 10.76 0.87
N ALA A 193 5.64 10.07 -0.12
CA ALA A 193 4.53 10.53 -0.94
C ALA A 193 3.34 10.93 -0.06
N GLY A 194 2.93 10.06 0.86
CA GLY A 194 1.83 10.34 1.79
C GLY A 194 2.06 11.62 2.59
N VAL A 195 3.25 11.80 3.17
CA VAL A 195 3.57 13.00 3.95
C VAL A 195 3.50 14.26 3.09
N PHE A 196 4.17 14.30 1.94
CA PHE A 196 4.22 15.50 1.10
C PHE A 196 2.91 15.79 0.36
N MET A 197 2.20 14.77 -0.12
CA MET A 197 0.90 14.94 -0.78
C MET A 197 -0.16 15.43 0.21
N VAL A 198 -0.21 14.87 1.43
CA VAL A 198 -1.17 15.32 2.44
C VAL A 198 -0.83 16.73 2.91
N ILE A 199 0.43 17.06 3.20
CA ILE A 199 0.84 18.44 3.56
C ILE A 199 0.48 19.43 2.45
N SER A 200 0.76 19.09 1.19
CA SER A 200 0.55 19.99 0.06
C SER A 200 -0.94 20.23 -0.20
N MET A 201 -1.75 19.17 -0.22
CA MET A 201 -3.21 19.28 -0.37
C MET A 201 -3.85 20.02 0.80
N LEU A 202 -3.40 19.77 2.04
CA LEU A 202 -3.88 20.51 3.21
C LEU A 202 -3.55 21.99 3.15
N THR A 203 -2.36 22.33 2.68
CA THR A 203 -1.96 23.72 2.49
C THR A 203 -2.89 24.40 1.49
N VAL A 204 -3.17 23.77 0.34
CA VAL A 204 -4.12 24.30 -0.64
C VAL A 204 -5.52 24.48 -0.02
N VAL A 205 -6.03 23.48 0.68
CA VAL A 205 -7.38 23.50 1.28
C VAL A 205 -7.48 24.58 2.37
N MET A 206 -6.52 24.68 3.29
CA MET A 206 -6.56 25.61 4.42
C MET A 206 -6.40 27.08 4.02
N PHE A 207 -5.65 27.36 2.95
CA PHE A 207 -5.51 28.71 2.42
C PHE A 207 -6.65 29.11 1.46
N ASN A 208 -7.47 28.16 1.00
CA ASN A 208 -8.66 28.41 0.19
C ASN A 208 -9.99 28.14 0.91
N SER A 209 -9.92 27.89 2.22
CA SER A 209 -11.05 27.53 3.07
C SER A 209 -12.24 28.50 2.98
N ASP A 210 -11.99 29.81 2.85
CA ASP A 210 -13.04 30.83 2.75
C ASP A 210 -13.95 30.62 1.53
N LYS A 211 -13.39 30.11 0.41
CA LYS A 211 -14.16 29.73 -0.78
C LYS A 211 -14.90 28.41 -0.58
N ILE A 212 -14.24 27.42 0.01
CA ILE A 212 -14.83 26.10 0.30
C ILE A 212 -16.09 26.26 1.15
N ILE A 213 -16.03 27.13 2.16
CA ILE A 213 -17.17 27.40 3.04
C ILE A 213 -18.29 28.12 2.31
N ARG A 214 -17.97 29.08 1.43
CA ARG A 214 -18.99 29.74 0.60
C ARG A 214 -19.73 28.76 -0.31
N ILE A 215 -19.04 27.73 -0.80
CA ILE A 215 -19.66 26.65 -1.58
C ILE A 215 -20.53 25.78 -0.66
N PHE A 216 -19.98 25.36 0.48
CA PHE A 216 -20.68 24.50 1.43
C PHE A 216 -21.97 25.14 1.98
N THR A 217 -21.92 26.41 2.35
CA THR A 217 -23.06 27.19 2.85
C THR A 217 -24.13 27.44 1.79
N ARG A 218 -23.80 27.26 0.51
CA ARG A 218 -24.74 27.31 -0.62
C ARG A 218 -25.46 25.96 -0.82
N ILE A 219 -24.78 24.86 -0.52
CA ILE A 219 -25.29 23.49 -0.66
C ILE A 219 -26.15 23.09 0.54
N VAL A 220 -25.79 23.53 1.75
CA VAL A 220 -26.52 23.24 2.99
C VAL A 220 -27.28 24.50 3.41
N PRO A 221 -28.53 24.71 2.95
CA PRO A 221 -29.34 25.83 3.39
C PRO A 221 -29.67 25.65 4.87
N ALA A 222 -29.02 26.45 5.68
CA ALA A 222 -29.26 26.56 7.11
C ALA A 222 -30.68 27.08 7.38
N ARG A 223 -31.64 26.19 7.67
CA ARG A 223 -32.98 26.57 8.16
C ARG A 223 -33.00 26.59 9.70
N GLY A 224 -33.47 27.69 10.28
CA GLY A 224 -33.70 27.84 11.73
C GLY A 224 -32.44 28.11 12.58
N GLY A 225 -32.55 27.93 13.90
CA GLY A 225 -31.51 28.31 14.88
C GLY A 225 -30.18 27.56 14.76
N TYR A 226 -30.14 26.41 14.07
CA TYR A 226 -28.91 25.65 13.81
C TYR A 226 -28.02 26.27 12.71
N GLY A 227 -28.57 27.19 11.92
CA GLY A 227 -27.82 27.93 10.91
C GLY A 227 -26.69 28.78 11.48
N ALA A 228 -26.99 29.47 12.58
CA ALA A 228 -26.02 30.27 13.31
C ALA A 228 -24.89 29.37 13.86
N VAL A 229 -25.23 28.18 14.36
CA VAL A 229 -24.29 27.21 14.92
C VAL A 229 -23.28 26.71 13.89
N ILE A 230 -23.73 26.39 12.67
CA ILE A 230 -22.86 25.93 11.58
C ILE A 230 -21.86 27.03 11.19
N MET A 231 -22.33 28.27 11.06
CA MET A 231 -21.49 29.40 10.69
C MET A 231 -20.45 29.73 11.77
N THR A 232 -20.83 29.67 13.05
CA THR A 232 -19.90 29.93 14.16
C THR A 232 -18.83 28.85 14.28
N ALA A 233 -19.20 27.57 14.15
CA ALA A 233 -18.26 26.45 14.21
C ALA A 233 -17.18 26.54 13.13
N ILE A 234 -17.61 26.71 11.88
CA ILE A 234 -16.72 26.74 10.72
C ILE A 234 -15.79 27.96 10.77
N SER A 235 -16.31 29.12 11.15
CA SER A 235 -15.52 30.37 11.20
C SER A 235 -14.34 30.30 12.16
N TYR A 236 -14.45 29.51 13.23
CA TYR A 236 -13.40 29.39 14.25
C TYR A 236 -12.21 28.57 13.76
N LEU A 237 -12.46 27.45 13.07
CA LEU A 237 -11.42 26.57 12.51
C LEU A 237 -10.45 27.32 11.58
N LEU A 238 -10.95 28.34 10.88
CA LEU A 238 -10.17 29.14 9.95
C LEU A 238 -9.27 30.18 10.62
N ARG A 239 -9.55 30.57 11.86
CA ARG A 239 -8.69 31.49 12.59
C ARG A 239 -7.43 30.79 13.08
N ALA A 240 -7.52 29.51 13.41
CA ALA A 240 -6.42 28.69 13.92
C ALA A 240 -5.83 27.75 12.85
N LYS A 241 -5.59 28.24 11.62
CA LYS A 241 -5.26 27.42 10.44
C LYS A 241 -4.18 26.37 10.68
N VAL A 242 -3.07 26.74 11.30
CA VAL A 242 -1.93 25.83 11.53
C VAL A 242 -2.28 24.69 12.48
N ARG A 243 -3.00 24.99 13.56
CA ARG A 243 -3.42 23.99 14.56
C ARG A 243 -4.42 23.02 13.95
N THR A 244 -5.40 23.55 13.22
CA THR A 244 -6.39 22.75 12.51
C THR A 244 -5.72 21.85 11.46
N ALA A 245 -4.77 22.38 10.69
CA ALA A 245 -4.02 21.62 9.68
C ALA A 245 -3.23 20.45 10.28
N LEU A 246 -2.59 20.62 11.43
CA LEU A 246 -1.88 19.54 12.15
C LEU A 246 -2.82 18.38 12.51
N SER A 247 -4.05 18.69 12.94
CA SER A 247 -5.02 17.65 13.26
C SER A 247 -5.50 16.93 12.01
N ILE A 248 -5.88 17.69 10.97
CA ILE A 248 -6.33 17.10 9.69
C ILE A 248 -5.21 16.26 9.05
N PHE A 249 -3.93 16.65 9.19
CA PHE A 249 -2.78 15.91 8.68
C PHE A 249 -2.70 14.48 9.22
N ILE A 250 -2.88 14.27 10.52
CA ILE A 250 -2.80 12.93 11.11
C ILE A 250 -3.90 12.02 10.54
N PHE A 251 -5.14 12.52 10.47
CA PHE A 251 -6.25 11.78 9.86
C PHE A 251 -6.02 11.52 8.38
N GLY A 252 -5.62 12.56 7.63
CA GLY A 252 -5.39 12.49 6.21
C GLY A 252 -4.30 11.48 5.86
N LEU A 253 -3.21 11.46 6.62
CA LEU A 253 -2.11 10.52 6.42
C LEU A 253 -2.55 9.08 6.69
N VAL A 254 -3.24 8.81 7.80
CA VAL A 254 -3.69 7.45 8.10
C VAL A 254 -4.72 6.95 7.08
N ILE A 255 -5.72 7.77 6.75
CA ILE A 255 -6.75 7.39 5.76
C ILE A 255 -6.13 7.23 4.37
N PHE A 256 -5.17 8.07 4.00
CA PHE A 256 -4.36 7.91 2.79
C PHE A 256 -3.72 6.53 2.75
N THR A 257 -2.98 6.18 3.79
CA THR A 257 -2.23 4.92 3.84
C THR A 257 -3.16 3.72 3.81
N ILE A 258 -4.27 3.76 4.58
CA ILE A 258 -5.26 2.69 4.60
C ILE A 258 -5.96 2.54 3.24
N THR A 259 -6.28 3.65 2.58
CA THR A 259 -6.91 3.63 1.26
C THR A 259 -6.02 2.94 0.24
N THR A 260 -4.75 3.35 0.16
CA THR A 260 -3.79 2.75 -0.78
C THR A 260 -3.55 1.27 -0.46
N LEU A 261 -3.32 0.90 0.80
CA LEU A 261 -3.12 -0.51 1.17
C LEU A 261 -4.37 -1.37 0.88
N SER A 262 -5.56 -0.82 1.09
CA SER A 262 -6.81 -1.55 0.80
C SER A 262 -7.01 -1.75 -0.70
N MET A 263 -6.62 -0.78 -1.53
CA MET A 263 -6.62 -0.95 -2.98
C MET A 263 -5.60 -2.01 -3.43
N ILE A 264 -4.39 -1.99 -2.88
CA ILE A 264 -3.38 -3.02 -3.20
C ILE A 264 -3.90 -4.40 -2.81
N SER A 265 -4.38 -4.60 -1.57
CA SER A 265 -5.03 -5.85 -1.15
C SER A 265 -6.16 -6.27 -2.10
N GLY A 266 -7.04 -5.34 -2.48
CA GLY A 266 -8.17 -5.63 -3.37
C GLY A 266 -7.75 -6.05 -4.78
N MET A 267 -6.72 -5.40 -5.34
CA MET A 267 -6.16 -5.76 -6.65
C MET A 267 -5.46 -7.12 -6.59
N LEU A 268 -4.69 -7.40 -5.54
CA LEU A 268 -4.02 -8.70 -5.36
C LEU A 268 -5.03 -9.84 -5.17
N GLY A 269 -6.10 -9.61 -4.40
CA GLY A 269 -7.12 -10.62 -4.11
C GLY A 269 -7.91 -11.09 -5.33
N VAL A 270 -7.99 -10.28 -6.38
CA VAL A 270 -8.61 -10.67 -7.68
C VAL A 270 -7.55 -11.05 -8.71
N GLY A 271 -6.43 -10.33 -8.74
CA GLY A 271 -5.38 -10.50 -9.74
C GLY A 271 -4.59 -11.80 -9.58
N ILE A 272 -4.22 -12.20 -8.36
CA ILE A 272 -3.43 -13.42 -8.12
C ILE A 272 -4.22 -14.68 -8.54
N PRO A 273 -5.49 -14.87 -8.12
CA PRO A 273 -6.29 -16.01 -8.59
C PRO A 273 -6.44 -16.04 -10.11
N LYS A 274 -6.60 -14.88 -10.77
CA LYS A 274 -6.72 -14.78 -12.23
C LYS A 274 -5.43 -15.20 -12.94
N ILE A 275 -4.27 -14.71 -12.48
CA ILE A 275 -2.96 -15.16 -12.99
C ILE A 275 -2.82 -16.67 -12.83
N ILE A 276 -3.26 -17.22 -11.70
CA ILE A 276 -3.10 -18.64 -11.41
C ILE A 276 -4.03 -19.48 -12.27
N ASP A 277 -5.27 -19.04 -12.48
CA ASP A 277 -6.19 -19.69 -13.41
C ASP A 277 -5.63 -19.70 -14.84
N GLN A 278 -5.09 -18.56 -15.32
CA GLN A 278 -4.47 -18.46 -16.64
C GLN A 278 -3.16 -19.25 -16.76
N THR A 279 -2.33 -19.26 -15.71
CA THR A 279 -1.06 -19.98 -15.67
C THR A 279 -1.28 -21.49 -15.55
N SER A 280 -2.31 -21.91 -14.81
CA SER A 280 -2.66 -23.32 -14.60
C SER A 280 -3.54 -23.90 -15.69
N GLY A 281 -4.09 -23.08 -16.59
CA GLY A 281 -5.13 -23.54 -17.52
C GLY A 281 -6.44 -23.91 -16.85
N GLY A 282 -6.67 -23.49 -15.60
CA GLY A 282 -7.83 -23.86 -14.79
C GLY A 282 -7.76 -25.25 -14.17
N PHE A 283 -6.54 -25.81 -14.01
CA PHE A 283 -6.27 -27.04 -13.25
C PHE A 283 -5.87 -26.72 -11.81
N ASP A 284 -6.33 -27.51 -10.85
CA ASP A 284 -6.14 -27.25 -9.41
C ASP A 284 -4.85 -27.87 -8.85
N VAL A 285 -4.45 -29.03 -9.39
CA VAL A 285 -3.30 -29.81 -8.94
C VAL A 285 -2.45 -30.24 -10.13
N LEU A 286 -1.13 -30.05 -9.99
CA LEU A 286 -0.14 -30.63 -10.89
C LEU A 286 0.45 -31.87 -10.24
N ALA A 287 0.73 -32.91 -11.02
CA ALA A 287 1.50 -34.04 -10.55
C ALA A 287 2.59 -34.42 -11.56
N PHE A 288 3.72 -34.87 -11.04
CA PHE A 288 4.84 -35.40 -11.82
C PHE A 288 5.11 -36.82 -11.35
N SER A 289 5.42 -37.76 -12.25
CA SER A 289 5.90 -39.10 -11.88
C SER A 289 7.34 -39.32 -12.31
N GLY A 290 8.06 -40.15 -11.54
CA GLY A 290 9.40 -40.62 -11.90
C GLY A 290 9.38 -41.89 -12.76
N ALA A 291 8.23 -42.54 -12.88
CA ALA A 291 8.02 -43.75 -13.66
C ALA A 291 6.75 -43.64 -14.54
N PRO A 292 6.65 -44.40 -15.64
CA PRO A 292 5.47 -44.40 -16.50
C PRO A 292 4.21 -44.76 -15.70
N LEU A 293 3.19 -43.91 -15.77
CA LEU A 293 1.95 -44.09 -15.02
C LEU A 293 0.74 -43.67 -15.85
N ASP A 294 -0.28 -44.53 -15.93
CA ASP A 294 -1.65 -44.10 -16.26
C ASP A 294 -2.40 -43.83 -14.95
N MET A 295 -2.52 -42.56 -14.61
CA MET A 295 -3.10 -42.11 -13.36
C MET A 295 -4.62 -42.33 -13.33
N TRP A 296 -5.30 -42.26 -14.47
CA TRP A 296 -6.76 -42.43 -14.51
C TRP A 296 -7.16 -43.87 -14.25
N ASP A 297 -6.46 -44.82 -14.90
CA ASP A 297 -6.66 -46.25 -14.64
C ASP A 297 -6.22 -46.64 -13.23
N GLY A 298 -5.13 -46.06 -12.74
CA GLY A 298 -4.67 -46.23 -11.36
C GLY A 298 -5.70 -45.78 -10.34
N ILE A 299 -6.34 -44.62 -10.55
CA ILE A 299 -7.41 -44.12 -9.68
C ILE A 299 -8.62 -45.05 -9.76
N ASN A 300 -9.04 -45.49 -10.95
CA ASN A 300 -10.23 -46.34 -11.10
C ASN A 300 -10.06 -47.76 -10.54
N SER A 301 -8.86 -48.33 -10.65
CA SER A 301 -8.57 -49.72 -10.26
C SER A 301 -8.35 -49.94 -8.76
N THR A 302 -8.03 -48.89 -8.01
CA THR A 302 -7.86 -48.95 -6.54
C THR A 302 -8.95 -48.14 -5.84
N ASP A 303 -9.46 -48.66 -4.71
CA ASP A 303 -10.53 -48.02 -3.91
C ASP A 303 -9.98 -47.30 -2.66
N GLU A 304 -8.67 -47.12 -2.57
CA GLU A 304 -8.04 -47.07 -1.24
C GLU A 304 -7.75 -45.66 -0.68
N LEU A 305 -7.61 -44.59 -1.49
CA LEU A 305 -7.19 -43.28 -0.95
C LEU A 305 -7.79 -42.03 -1.62
N VAL A 306 -7.77 -41.93 -2.95
CA VAL A 306 -8.28 -40.73 -3.66
C VAL A 306 -9.79 -40.83 -3.86
N ASP A 307 -10.50 -39.77 -3.46
CA ASP A 307 -11.94 -39.67 -3.65
C ASP A 307 -12.26 -39.32 -5.11
N LYS A 308 -12.63 -40.35 -5.88
CA LYS A 308 -13.00 -40.26 -7.30
C LYS A 308 -14.08 -39.20 -7.57
N ALA A 309 -14.97 -38.96 -6.62
CA ALA A 309 -16.03 -37.97 -6.76
C ALA A 309 -15.50 -36.52 -6.79
N ASN A 310 -14.29 -36.28 -6.28
CA ASN A 310 -13.70 -34.95 -6.21
C ASN A 310 -12.83 -34.60 -7.42
N VAL A 311 -12.53 -35.54 -8.32
CA VAL A 311 -11.72 -35.30 -9.52
C VAL A 311 -12.64 -35.21 -10.74
N THR A 312 -12.68 -34.05 -11.40
CA THR A 312 -13.52 -33.87 -12.60
C THR A 312 -12.82 -34.33 -13.87
N SER A 313 -11.51 -34.11 -13.97
CA SER A 313 -10.75 -34.51 -15.15
C SER A 313 -9.25 -34.58 -14.87
N ILE A 314 -8.58 -35.50 -15.55
CA ILE A 314 -7.12 -35.58 -15.61
C ILE A 314 -6.67 -35.47 -17.07
N VAL A 315 -5.65 -34.66 -17.31
CA VAL A 315 -4.90 -34.62 -18.57
C VAL A 315 -3.52 -35.21 -18.29
N GLN A 316 -3.16 -36.23 -19.05
CA GLN A 316 -1.91 -36.97 -18.89
C GLN A 316 -0.99 -36.60 -20.07
N LEU A 317 0.19 -36.08 -19.78
CA LEU A 317 1.13 -35.53 -20.76
C LEU A 317 2.50 -36.19 -20.58
N SER A 318 3.31 -36.10 -21.64
CA SER A 318 4.68 -36.61 -21.64
C SER A 318 5.63 -35.42 -21.65
N MET A 319 6.59 -35.38 -20.73
CA MET A 319 7.56 -34.30 -20.61
C MET A 319 8.98 -34.85 -20.69
N ALA A 320 9.75 -34.33 -21.64
CA ALA A 320 11.18 -34.59 -21.81
C ALA A 320 12.00 -33.36 -21.38
N LEU A 321 13.28 -33.55 -21.08
CA LEU A 321 14.25 -32.47 -20.83
C LEU A 321 15.44 -32.54 -21.81
N PRO A 322 15.19 -32.41 -23.13
CA PRO A 322 16.23 -32.49 -24.15
C PRO A 322 17.14 -31.25 -24.14
N ARG A 323 18.22 -31.33 -24.94
CA ARG A 323 19.04 -30.16 -25.25
C ARG A 323 18.36 -29.39 -26.39
N VAL A 324 18.08 -28.12 -26.13
CA VAL A 324 17.46 -27.19 -27.07
C VAL A 324 18.46 -26.12 -27.48
N THR A 325 18.60 -25.92 -28.77
CA THR A 325 19.42 -24.87 -29.38
C THR A 325 18.51 -23.82 -29.99
N ILE A 326 18.70 -22.57 -29.58
CA ILE A 326 18.01 -21.41 -30.16
C ILE A 326 19.02 -20.42 -30.72
N GLU A 327 18.62 -19.69 -31.76
CA GLU A 327 19.35 -18.52 -32.23
C GLU A 327 18.91 -17.29 -31.43
N ARG A 328 19.82 -16.71 -30.66
CA ARG A 328 19.54 -15.51 -29.86
C ARG A 328 20.31 -14.32 -30.39
N THR A 329 19.58 -13.27 -30.78
CA THR A 329 20.19 -11.99 -31.15
C THR A 329 20.31 -11.11 -29.91
N ASP A 330 21.54 -10.72 -29.56
CA ASP A 330 21.79 -9.80 -28.46
C ASP A 330 21.36 -8.37 -28.87
N PRO A 331 20.40 -7.74 -28.16
CA PRO A 331 19.88 -6.43 -28.53
C PRO A 331 20.90 -5.29 -28.43
N LEU A 332 21.99 -5.46 -27.68
CA LEU A 332 23.03 -4.42 -27.52
C LEU A 332 24.11 -4.50 -28.60
N THR A 333 24.44 -5.70 -29.04
CA THR A 333 25.54 -5.95 -30.00
C THR A 333 25.03 -6.31 -31.40
N ASN A 334 23.72 -6.58 -31.54
CA ASN A 334 23.04 -7.05 -32.75
C ASN A 334 23.71 -8.29 -33.38
N THR A 335 24.43 -9.07 -32.57
CA THR A 335 25.04 -10.33 -32.98
C THR A 335 24.13 -11.50 -32.61
N THR A 336 23.84 -12.36 -33.58
CA THR A 336 23.12 -13.61 -33.37
C THR A 336 24.10 -14.70 -32.94
N ALA A 337 23.82 -15.36 -31.83
CA ALA A 337 24.59 -16.48 -31.32
C ALA A 337 23.67 -17.66 -31.03
N GLU A 338 24.13 -18.88 -31.34
CA GLU A 338 23.45 -20.09 -30.90
C GLU A 338 23.63 -20.26 -29.39
N VAL A 339 22.51 -20.49 -28.69
CA VAL A 339 22.49 -20.76 -27.26
C VAL A 339 21.93 -22.15 -27.04
N ASP A 340 22.74 -23.01 -26.44
CA ASP A 340 22.35 -24.34 -26.02
C ASP A 340 21.90 -24.35 -24.55
N LEU A 341 20.70 -24.86 -24.30
CA LEU A 341 20.19 -25.05 -22.96
C LEU A 341 19.37 -26.34 -22.84
N PHE A 342 19.33 -26.92 -21.64
CA PHE A 342 18.33 -27.93 -21.34
C PHE A 342 17.00 -27.24 -21.07
N TYR A 343 15.95 -27.67 -21.77
CA TYR A 343 14.64 -27.08 -21.67
C TYR A 343 13.56 -28.15 -21.75
N SER A 344 12.44 -27.97 -21.05
CA SER A 344 11.37 -28.95 -21.07
C SER A 344 10.70 -28.97 -22.45
N VAL A 345 10.38 -30.14 -22.95
CA VAL A 345 9.54 -30.33 -24.13
C VAL A 345 8.34 -31.16 -23.70
N ILE A 346 7.15 -30.62 -23.87
CA ILE A 346 5.90 -31.17 -23.37
C ILE A 346 5.07 -31.62 -24.57
N GLY A 347 4.79 -32.92 -24.59
CA GLY A 347 3.89 -33.56 -25.52
C GLY A 347 2.45 -33.23 -25.17
N VAL A 348 1.77 -32.50 -26.04
CA VAL A 348 0.38 -32.07 -25.86
C VAL A 348 -0.59 -33.02 -26.53
N ASN A 349 -1.74 -33.20 -25.88
CA ASN A 349 -2.89 -33.91 -26.46
C ASN A 349 -4.12 -33.00 -26.49
N GLU A 350 -5.19 -33.48 -27.14
CA GLU A 350 -6.47 -32.76 -27.24
C GLU A 350 -7.03 -32.36 -25.87
N GLY A 351 -6.74 -33.12 -24.82
CA GLY A 351 -7.17 -32.86 -23.45
C GLY A 351 -6.66 -31.53 -22.89
N LEU A 352 -5.45 -31.10 -23.26
CA LEU A 352 -4.84 -29.87 -22.75
C LEU A 352 -5.67 -28.64 -23.10
N TYR A 353 -6.10 -28.53 -24.35
CA TYR A 353 -6.86 -27.38 -24.85
C TYR A 353 -8.37 -27.51 -24.67
N THR A 354 -8.92 -28.73 -24.70
CA THR A 354 -10.37 -28.92 -24.52
C THR A 354 -10.82 -28.81 -23.06
N LYS A 355 -9.95 -29.22 -22.12
CA LYS A 355 -10.26 -29.22 -20.68
C LYS A 355 -9.57 -28.09 -19.92
N GLY A 356 -8.46 -27.58 -20.45
CA GLY A 356 -7.72 -26.43 -19.93
C GLY A 356 -7.87 -25.19 -20.81
N ASN A 357 -7.48 -24.03 -20.28
CA ASN A 357 -7.51 -22.77 -21.01
C ASN A 357 -6.17 -22.03 -20.93
N TYR A 358 -5.33 -22.21 -21.95
CA TYR A 358 -4.04 -21.55 -22.06
C TYR A 358 -4.03 -20.51 -23.18
N PRO A 359 -4.27 -19.23 -22.86
CA PRO A 359 -4.35 -18.18 -23.87
C PRO A 359 -2.99 -17.89 -24.51
N LEU A 360 -2.98 -17.66 -25.82
CA LEU A 360 -1.79 -17.24 -26.54
C LEU A 360 -1.61 -15.72 -26.46
N LYS A 361 -0.37 -15.28 -26.24
CA LYS A 361 0.02 -13.86 -26.28
C LYS A 361 0.22 -13.42 -27.72
N GLU A 362 0.90 -14.26 -28.49
CA GLU A 362 1.29 -14.03 -29.88
C GLU A 362 1.20 -15.36 -30.62
N TRP A 363 0.76 -15.34 -31.87
CA TRP A 363 0.71 -16.51 -32.74
C TRP A 363 0.74 -16.07 -34.19
N ASP A 364 1.01 -17.01 -35.09
CA ASP A 364 1.01 -16.76 -36.53
C ASP A 364 -0.41 -16.47 -37.03
N GLN A 365 -0.73 -15.18 -37.16
CA GLN A 365 -2.02 -14.68 -37.65
C GLN A 365 -2.14 -14.72 -39.19
N ASP A 366 -1.02 -14.87 -39.90
CA ASP A 366 -1.02 -14.99 -41.35
C ASP A 366 -1.37 -16.43 -41.78
N GLY A 367 -0.92 -17.42 -40.99
CA GLY A 367 -1.20 -18.84 -41.20
C GLY A 367 -2.51 -19.35 -40.57
N TYR A 368 -2.98 -18.77 -39.46
CA TYR A 368 -4.10 -19.31 -38.68
C TYR A 368 -5.14 -18.25 -38.31
N SER A 369 -6.43 -18.61 -38.41
CA SER A 369 -7.54 -17.67 -38.18
C SER A 369 -7.96 -17.57 -36.71
N SER A 370 -7.62 -18.55 -35.87
CA SER A 370 -7.94 -18.58 -34.45
C SER A 370 -6.90 -19.33 -33.62
N GLU A 371 -6.79 -19.01 -32.31
CA GLU A 371 -5.89 -19.71 -31.37
C GLU A 371 -6.13 -21.22 -31.34
N LEU A 372 -7.40 -21.65 -31.47
CA LEU A 372 -7.78 -23.06 -31.49
C LEU A 372 -7.20 -23.79 -32.71
N GLU A 373 -7.05 -23.12 -33.86
CA GLU A 373 -6.41 -23.72 -35.03
C GLU A 373 -4.91 -23.92 -34.82
N VAL A 374 -4.24 -23.00 -34.13
CA VAL A 374 -2.82 -23.12 -33.78
C VAL A 374 -2.59 -24.34 -32.87
N TRP A 375 -3.40 -24.49 -31.83
CA TRP A 375 -3.33 -25.65 -30.93
C TRP A 375 -3.62 -26.97 -31.67
N ARG A 376 -4.59 -26.98 -32.61
CA ARG A 376 -4.85 -28.17 -33.45
C ARG A 376 -3.71 -28.49 -34.40
N ALA A 377 -3.06 -27.48 -34.99
CA ALA A 377 -1.94 -27.69 -35.90
C ALA A 377 -0.78 -28.38 -35.17
N VAL A 378 -0.42 -27.89 -33.99
CA VAL A 378 0.66 -28.44 -33.14
C VAL A 378 0.37 -29.88 -32.66
N LEU A 379 -0.91 -30.26 -32.53
CA LEU A 379 -1.32 -31.63 -32.22
C LEU A 379 -1.19 -32.61 -33.40
N THR A 380 -1.00 -32.11 -34.62
CA THR A 380 -1.01 -32.94 -35.84
C THR A 380 0.29 -32.87 -36.62
N ASP A 381 1.06 -31.79 -36.45
CA ASP A 381 2.30 -31.54 -37.16
C ASP A 381 3.47 -31.45 -36.16
N PRO A 382 4.35 -32.47 -36.10
CA PRO A 382 5.48 -32.49 -35.17
C PRO A 382 6.57 -31.44 -35.51
N SER A 383 6.48 -30.79 -36.68
CA SER A 383 7.38 -29.70 -37.05
C SER A 383 7.01 -28.35 -36.44
N LEU A 384 5.84 -28.25 -35.79
CA LEU A 384 5.33 -27.03 -35.19
C LEU A 384 5.39 -27.10 -33.66
N ALA A 385 5.64 -25.96 -33.03
CA ALA A 385 5.64 -25.88 -31.59
C ALA A 385 5.06 -24.56 -31.06
N ILE A 386 4.48 -24.62 -29.87
CA ILE A 386 4.09 -23.45 -29.07
C ILE A 386 5.08 -23.32 -27.92
N VAL A 387 5.53 -22.11 -27.62
CA VAL A 387 6.44 -21.86 -26.50
C VAL A 387 5.68 -21.22 -25.33
N ASP A 388 6.08 -21.52 -24.10
CA ASP A 388 5.52 -20.86 -22.93
C ASP A 388 5.82 -19.35 -22.87
N GLY A 389 5.20 -18.65 -21.92
CA GLY A 389 5.33 -17.20 -21.73
C GLY A 389 6.70 -16.71 -21.25
N SER A 390 7.69 -17.58 -21.06
CA SER A 390 9.09 -17.18 -20.87
C SER A 390 9.77 -16.77 -22.18
N ALA A 391 9.17 -17.04 -23.34
CA ALA A 391 9.58 -16.48 -24.62
C ALA A 391 9.16 -15.00 -24.76
N GLY A 392 10.08 -14.15 -25.20
CA GLY A 392 9.86 -12.71 -25.39
C GLY A 392 11.09 -11.82 -25.13
N GLU A 393 10.98 -10.52 -25.43
CA GLU A 393 12.09 -9.55 -25.39
C GLU A 393 12.56 -9.16 -23.98
N VAL A 394 11.73 -9.36 -22.95
CA VAL A 394 12.06 -9.04 -21.56
C VAL A 394 12.13 -10.34 -20.79
N GLU A 395 13.24 -10.55 -20.08
CA GLU A 395 13.41 -11.60 -19.09
C GLU A 395 12.23 -11.53 -18.11
N SER A 396 11.19 -12.33 -18.34
CA SER A 396 9.94 -12.22 -17.57
C SER A 396 10.19 -12.79 -16.19
N GLN A 397 10.66 -11.94 -15.29
CA GLN A 397 10.96 -12.24 -13.89
C GLN A 397 9.71 -12.58 -13.05
N TYR A 398 8.54 -12.71 -13.69
CA TYR A 398 7.22 -12.72 -13.06
C TYR A 398 6.35 -13.93 -13.43
N GLY A 399 6.88 -14.91 -14.16
CA GLY A 399 6.21 -16.21 -14.31
C GLY A 399 6.47 -17.11 -13.11
N MET A 400 5.44 -17.75 -12.56
CA MET A 400 5.60 -18.91 -11.65
C MET A 400 6.00 -20.18 -12.43
N GLY A 401 6.84 -20.03 -13.46
CA GLY A 401 7.35 -21.16 -14.21
C GLY A 401 8.28 -21.97 -13.31
N PHE A 402 7.94 -23.23 -13.07
CA PHE A 402 8.82 -24.16 -12.37
C PHE A 402 10.01 -24.54 -13.28
N GLY A 403 10.96 -23.63 -13.46
CA GLY A 403 12.14 -23.82 -14.31
C GLY A 403 13.16 -22.68 -14.17
N SER A 404 14.45 -23.01 -14.03
CA SER A 404 15.54 -22.03 -13.79
C SER A 404 16.07 -21.35 -15.07
N ARG A 405 15.53 -21.68 -16.24
CA ARG A 405 15.98 -21.18 -17.55
C ARG A 405 14.78 -20.69 -18.36
N ASN A 406 14.98 -19.66 -19.19
CA ASN A 406 13.97 -19.05 -20.06
C ASN A 406 14.42 -19.08 -21.52
N LEU A 407 13.45 -18.96 -22.44
CA LEU A 407 13.68 -18.83 -23.88
C LEU A 407 13.60 -17.35 -24.31
N ALA A 408 14.20 -16.46 -23.52
CA ALA A 408 14.17 -15.02 -23.78
C ALA A 408 14.77 -14.69 -25.16
N GLY A 409 14.03 -13.92 -25.95
CA GLY A 409 14.39 -13.50 -27.31
C GLY A 409 13.74 -14.30 -28.45
N VAL A 410 13.13 -15.46 -28.18
CA VAL A 410 12.42 -16.26 -29.22
C VAL A 410 11.12 -15.58 -29.65
N LYS A 411 10.88 -15.51 -30.97
CA LYS A 411 9.69 -14.93 -31.60
C LYS A 411 8.92 -15.98 -32.40
N VAL A 412 7.68 -15.66 -32.75
CA VAL A 412 6.88 -16.49 -33.66
C VAL A 412 7.56 -16.51 -35.04
N GLY A 413 7.70 -17.71 -35.61
CA GLY A 413 8.41 -17.98 -36.86
C GLY A 413 9.86 -18.43 -36.68
N ASP A 414 10.44 -18.29 -35.48
CA ASP A 414 11.83 -18.68 -35.25
C ASP A 414 11.98 -20.22 -35.25
N PRO A 415 13.08 -20.74 -35.83
CA PRO A 415 13.41 -22.15 -35.74
C PRO A 415 14.05 -22.48 -34.39
N VAL A 416 13.58 -23.56 -33.75
CA VAL A 416 14.14 -24.09 -32.51
C VAL A 416 14.60 -25.52 -32.78
N ARG A 417 15.87 -25.82 -32.44
CA ARG A 417 16.42 -27.16 -32.66
C ARG A 417 16.38 -27.94 -31.37
N ILE A 418 15.74 -29.10 -31.40
CA ILE A 418 15.60 -30.01 -30.26
C ILE A 418 16.44 -31.23 -30.56
N ALA A 419 17.44 -31.50 -29.72
CA ALA A 419 18.29 -32.68 -29.81
C ALA A 419 17.81 -33.75 -28.82
N ASP A 420 17.61 -34.95 -29.34
CA ASP A 420 17.28 -36.12 -28.53
C ASP A 420 18.49 -36.60 -27.67
N GLY A 421 18.27 -37.65 -26.88
CA GLY A 421 19.35 -38.27 -26.09
C GLY A 421 20.42 -38.99 -26.93
N SER A 422 20.17 -39.20 -28.23
CA SER A 422 21.08 -39.88 -29.17
C SER A 422 21.98 -38.91 -29.96
N GLY A 423 21.68 -37.61 -29.92
CA GLY A 423 22.37 -36.54 -30.63
C GLY A 423 21.73 -36.17 -31.98
N GLN A 424 20.59 -36.75 -32.35
CA GLN A 424 19.80 -36.38 -33.51
C GLN A 424 18.97 -35.12 -33.19
N SER A 425 19.13 -34.08 -34.01
CA SER A 425 18.42 -32.80 -33.83
C SER A 425 17.31 -32.63 -34.87
N VAL A 426 16.11 -32.25 -34.42
CA VAL A 426 15.00 -31.83 -35.28
C VAL A 426 14.76 -30.34 -35.08
N THR A 427 14.50 -29.65 -36.18
CA THR A 427 14.14 -28.23 -36.16
C THR A 427 12.62 -28.11 -36.18
N VAL A 428 12.08 -27.39 -35.20
CA VAL A 428 10.66 -27.04 -35.12
C VAL A 428 10.47 -25.55 -35.25
N THR A 429 9.35 -25.13 -35.84
CA THR A 429 9.00 -23.73 -36.03
C THR A 429 8.03 -23.29 -34.94
N VAL A 430 8.34 -22.16 -34.29
CA VAL A 430 7.45 -21.58 -33.27
C VAL A 430 6.25 -20.93 -33.93
N VAL A 431 5.05 -21.46 -33.72
CA VAL A 431 3.79 -20.92 -34.29
C VAL A 431 2.97 -20.10 -33.28
N GLY A 432 3.34 -20.16 -32.00
CA GLY A 432 2.68 -19.40 -30.95
C GLY A 432 3.50 -19.29 -29.67
N ILE A 433 3.23 -18.24 -28.90
CA ILE A 433 3.79 -17.98 -27.58
C ILE A 433 2.62 -17.79 -26.61
N MET A 434 2.61 -18.57 -25.52
CA MET A 434 1.58 -18.49 -24.48
C MET A 434 1.72 -17.19 -23.67
N LYS A 435 0.63 -16.68 -23.10
CA LYS A 435 0.72 -15.55 -22.14
C LYS A 435 1.51 -15.94 -20.89
N GLN A 436 1.08 -17.01 -20.24
CA GLN A 436 1.69 -17.58 -19.05
C GLN A 436 1.47 -19.10 -19.06
N SER A 437 2.37 -19.83 -18.42
CA SER A 437 2.26 -21.28 -18.26
C SER A 437 2.83 -21.69 -16.91
N SER A 438 2.22 -22.70 -16.29
CA SER A 438 2.74 -23.32 -15.07
C SER A 438 4.07 -24.04 -15.31
N PHE A 439 4.36 -24.35 -16.57
CA PHE A 439 5.57 -25.05 -16.99
C PHE A 439 6.30 -24.21 -18.01
N ASN A 440 7.60 -24.05 -17.79
CA ASN A 440 8.51 -23.60 -18.84
C ASN A 440 8.74 -24.80 -19.76
N GLY A 441 8.35 -24.67 -21.02
CA GLY A 441 8.44 -25.76 -21.97
C GLY A 441 7.99 -25.40 -23.38
N ILE A 442 8.52 -26.18 -24.33
CA ILE A 442 8.07 -26.18 -25.73
C ILE A 442 6.97 -27.23 -25.84
N PHE A 443 5.78 -26.81 -26.26
CA PHE A 443 4.61 -27.64 -26.44
C PHE A 443 4.52 -28.10 -27.89
N MET A 444 4.49 -29.42 -28.09
CA MET A 444 4.45 -30.06 -29.41
C MET A 444 3.68 -31.38 -29.35
N ASP A 445 3.53 -32.05 -30.48
CA ASP A 445 2.87 -33.35 -30.55
C ASP A 445 3.36 -34.36 -29.48
N GLN A 446 2.40 -35.03 -28.83
CA GLN A 446 2.72 -35.96 -27.73
C GLN A 446 3.41 -37.23 -28.19
N ASP A 447 3.08 -37.73 -29.39
CA ASP A 447 3.66 -38.97 -29.89
C ASP A 447 5.13 -38.76 -30.25
N TYR A 448 5.47 -37.60 -30.85
CA TYR A 448 6.86 -37.19 -31.07
C TYR A 448 7.69 -37.16 -29.78
N VAL A 449 7.15 -36.57 -28.69
CA VAL A 449 7.87 -36.53 -27.40
C VAL A 449 8.07 -37.93 -26.79
N ARG A 450 7.15 -38.85 -27.02
CA ARG A 450 7.25 -40.22 -26.50
C ARG A 450 8.21 -41.07 -27.32
N GLU A 451 8.05 -41.07 -28.64
CA GLU A 451 8.78 -41.96 -29.54
C GLU A 451 10.19 -41.43 -29.85
N ASP A 452 10.32 -40.15 -30.22
CA ASP A 452 11.58 -39.58 -30.69
C ASP A 452 12.44 -39.00 -29.56
N LEU A 453 11.84 -38.46 -28.50
CA LEU A 453 12.58 -37.98 -27.31
C LEU A 453 12.76 -39.05 -26.22
N GLY A 454 12.24 -40.26 -26.44
CA GLY A 454 12.47 -41.43 -25.58
C GLY A 454 11.79 -41.37 -24.21
N VAL A 455 10.63 -40.73 -24.11
CA VAL A 455 9.84 -40.69 -22.87
C VAL A 455 8.90 -41.89 -22.81
N GLU A 456 9.17 -42.81 -21.90
CA GLU A 456 8.27 -43.94 -21.64
C GLU A 456 7.01 -43.48 -20.89
N GLY A 457 5.89 -43.38 -21.62
CA GLY A 457 4.57 -43.09 -21.06
C GLY A 457 4.39 -41.65 -20.58
N THR A 458 3.34 -41.41 -19.77
CA THR A 458 3.01 -40.09 -19.23
C THR A 458 3.65 -39.88 -17.86
N ASN A 459 4.20 -38.69 -17.66
CA ASN A 459 4.91 -38.31 -16.45
C ASN A 459 4.52 -36.91 -15.91
N LEU A 460 3.65 -36.19 -16.62
CA LEU A 460 3.07 -34.92 -16.20
C LEU A 460 1.54 -35.06 -16.20
N PHE A 461 0.90 -34.67 -15.10
CA PHE A 461 -0.55 -34.79 -14.94
C PHE A 461 -1.15 -33.46 -14.50
N LEU A 462 -2.18 -33.01 -15.22
CA LEU A 462 -2.97 -31.83 -14.89
C LEU A 462 -4.32 -32.30 -14.37
N ILE A 463 -4.65 -31.95 -13.12
CA ILE A 463 -5.79 -32.50 -12.42
C ILE A 463 -6.73 -31.36 -12.05
N LYS A 464 -7.98 -31.49 -12.50
CA LYS A 464 -9.06 -30.57 -12.16
C LYS A 464 -9.97 -31.22 -11.14
N LEU A 465 -10.30 -30.47 -10.09
CA LEU A 465 -11.15 -30.92 -9.01
C LEU A 465 -12.57 -30.32 -9.16
N ILE A 466 -13.51 -30.85 -8.40
CA ILE A 466 -14.83 -30.24 -8.28
C ILE A 466 -14.73 -28.81 -7.74
N PRO A 467 -15.70 -27.94 -8.05
CA PRO A 467 -15.81 -26.63 -7.41
C PRO A 467 -15.79 -26.81 -5.88
N ASP A 468 -14.88 -26.11 -5.20
CA ASP A 468 -14.62 -26.18 -3.75
C ASP A 468 -13.94 -27.46 -3.22
N GLY A 469 -13.36 -28.29 -4.10
CA GLY A 469 -12.48 -29.38 -3.69
C GLY A 469 -11.22 -28.86 -2.97
N ASP A 470 -10.83 -29.54 -1.89
CA ASP A 470 -9.60 -29.26 -1.16
C ASP A 470 -8.39 -29.78 -1.96
N ALA A 471 -7.78 -28.88 -2.73
CA ALA A 471 -6.64 -29.19 -3.60
C ALA A 471 -5.42 -29.70 -2.83
N GLU A 472 -5.20 -29.22 -1.60
CA GLU A 472 -4.06 -29.63 -0.78
C GLU A 472 -4.26 -31.06 -0.26
N LYS A 473 -5.45 -31.36 0.26
CA LYS A 473 -5.79 -32.72 0.68
C LYS A 473 -5.73 -33.70 -0.48
N GLN A 474 -6.28 -33.35 -1.65
CA GLN A 474 -6.25 -34.23 -2.82
C GLN A 474 -4.84 -34.44 -3.35
N ALA A 475 -4.00 -33.41 -3.38
CA ALA A 475 -2.59 -33.52 -3.75
C ALA A 475 -1.85 -34.55 -2.87
N VAL A 476 -2.01 -34.45 -1.54
CA VAL A 476 -1.41 -35.42 -0.59
C VAL A 476 -1.92 -36.84 -0.80
N LEU A 477 -3.22 -37.02 -1.07
CA LEU A 477 -3.80 -38.35 -1.33
C LEU A 477 -3.26 -38.95 -2.63
N LEU A 478 -3.16 -38.17 -3.69
CA LEU A 478 -2.58 -38.59 -4.98
C LEU A 478 -1.11 -38.97 -4.83
N GLN A 479 -0.33 -38.16 -4.13
CA GLN A 479 1.08 -38.44 -3.85
C GLN A 479 1.25 -39.75 -3.05
N ASN A 480 0.43 -39.98 -2.03
CA ASN A 480 0.49 -41.19 -1.22
C ASN A 480 0.06 -42.44 -2.00
N GLN A 481 -1.02 -42.35 -2.79
CA GLN A 481 -1.53 -43.47 -3.59
C GLN A 481 -0.52 -43.92 -4.65
N PHE A 482 0.19 -42.96 -5.27
CA PHE A 482 1.14 -43.25 -6.34
C PHE A 482 2.61 -43.10 -5.92
N TRP A 483 2.90 -43.20 -4.62
CA TRP A 483 4.26 -43.11 -4.07
C TRP A 483 5.25 -44.05 -4.76
N GLN A 484 4.80 -45.27 -5.12
CA GLN A 484 5.63 -46.28 -5.78
C GLN A 484 6.12 -45.86 -7.18
N TYR A 485 5.42 -44.93 -7.84
CA TYR A 485 5.80 -44.35 -9.13
C TYR A 485 6.59 -43.04 -8.97
N GLY A 486 6.92 -42.66 -7.74
CA GLY A 486 7.62 -41.41 -7.43
C GLY A 486 6.77 -40.17 -7.72
N VAL A 487 5.45 -40.25 -7.53
CA VAL A 487 4.57 -39.11 -7.79
C VAL A 487 4.81 -37.97 -6.81
N SER A 488 4.94 -36.75 -7.33
CA SER A 488 5.01 -35.51 -6.57
C SER A 488 3.95 -34.55 -7.05
N THR A 489 3.20 -33.94 -6.13
CA THR A 489 2.07 -33.06 -6.46
C THR A 489 2.29 -31.61 -6.02
N ILE A 490 1.73 -30.66 -6.77
CA ILE A 490 1.75 -29.24 -6.47
C ILE A 490 0.30 -28.71 -6.46
N PRO A 491 -0.26 -28.32 -5.30
CA PRO A 491 -1.59 -27.74 -5.20
C PRO A 491 -1.55 -26.24 -5.55
N LEU A 492 -1.75 -25.91 -6.82
CA LEU A 492 -1.63 -24.54 -7.36
C LEU A 492 -2.56 -23.54 -6.64
N LYS A 493 -3.82 -23.93 -6.43
CA LYS A 493 -4.83 -23.07 -5.80
C LYS A 493 -4.56 -22.85 -4.30
N SER A 494 -4.00 -23.83 -3.58
CA SER A 494 -3.64 -23.65 -2.16
C SER A 494 -2.42 -22.72 -2.05
N LEU A 495 -1.40 -22.91 -2.89
CA LEU A 495 -0.24 -22.01 -2.94
C LEU A 495 -0.65 -20.55 -3.23
N ALA A 496 -1.58 -20.35 -4.16
CA ALA A 496 -2.20 -19.05 -4.43
C ALA A 496 -2.74 -18.38 -3.16
N GLN A 497 -3.63 -19.11 -2.48
CA GLN A 497 -4.37 -18.63 -1.32
C GLN A 497 -3.41 -18.38 -0.15
N GLN A 498 -2.38 -19.20 -0.02
CA GLN A 498 -1.34 -19.02 0.98
C GLN A 498 -0.54 -17.73 0.74
N VAL A 499 -0.11 -17.47 -0.51
CA VAL A 499 0.62 -16.23 -0.84
C VAL A 499 -0.25 -14.99 -0.63
N VAL A 500 -1.49 -15.01 -1.13
CA VAL A 500 -2.46 -13.90 -0.91
C VAL A 500 -2.70 -13.69 0.58
N GLY A 501 -2.95 -14.77 1.33
CA GLY A 501 -3.21 -14.73 2.77
C GLY A 501 -2.02 -14.20 3.57
N GLN A 502 -0.78 -14.54 3.19
CA GLN A 502 0.43 -13.99 3.81
C GLN A 502 0.56 -12.49 3.55
N ILE A 503 0.33 -12.04 2.31
CA ILE A 503 0.39 -10.62 1.95
C ILE A 503 -0.70 -9.83 2.68
N ASP A 504 -1.94 -10.34 2.69
CA ASP A 504 -3.06 -9.72 3.40
C ASP A 504 -2.81 -9.69 4.91
N GLY A 505 -2.20 -10.74 5.48
CA GLY A 505 -1.77 -10.78 6.86
C GLY A 505 -0.81 -9.63 7.21
N ILE A 506 0.22 -9.41 6.38
CA ILE A 506 1.18 -8.29 6.56
C ILE A 506 0.47 -6.94 6.43
N PHE A 507 -0.39 -6.76 5.42
CA PHE A 507 -1.11 -5.50 5.26
C PHE A 507 -2.12 -5.25 6.37
N ASN A 508 -2.77 -6.28 6.89
CA ASN A 508 -3.68 -6.14 8.02
C ASN A 508 -2.92 -5.79 9.31
N LEU A 509 -1.71 -6.32 9.52
CA LEU A 509 -0.82 -5.88 10.60
C LEU A 509 -0.50 -4.39 10.47
N ILE A 510 -0.10 -3.93 9.29
CA ILE A 510 0.20 -2.50 9.04
C ILE A 510 -1.06 -1.64 9.25
N LYS A 511 -2.23 -2.07 8.75
CA LYS A 511 -3.52 -1.39 8.98
C LYS A 511 -3.85 -1.31 10.47
N ALA A 512 -3.55 -2.34 11.28
CA ALA A 512 -3.73 -2.31 12.73
C ALA A 512 -2.82 -1.28 13.42
N PHE A 513 -1.53 -1.21 13.03
CA PHE A 513 -0.62 -0.16 13.49
C PHE A 513 -1.11 1.25 13.11
N LEU A 514 -1.62 1.42 11.89
CA LEU A 514 -2.19 2.69 11.42
C LEU A 514 -3.47 3.06 12.19
N ALA A 515 -4.33 2.10 12.49
CA ALA A 515 -5.53 2.30 13.29
C ALA A 515 -5.17 2.78 14.71
N LEU A 516 -4.09 2.28 15.30
CA LEU A 516 -3.59 2.82 16.57
C LEU A 516 -3.08 4.26 16.44
N GLY A 517 -2.31 4.55 15.38
CA GLY A 517 -1.90 5.92 15.07
C GLY A 517 -3.10 6.86 14.93
N LEU A 518 -4.20 6.37 14.35
CA LEU A 518 -5.45 7.11 14.24
C LEU A 518 -6.10 7.36 15.60
N ILE A 519 -6.14 6.37 16.49
CA ILE A 519 -6.66 6.52 17.86
C ILE A 519 -5.84 7.57 18.63
N ILE A 520 -4.51 7.55 18.49
CA ILE A 520 -3.62 8.56 19.09
C ILE A 520 -3.93 9.94 18.51
N GLY A 521 -4.13 10.03 17.19
CA GLY A 521 -4.53 11.26 16.50
C GLY A 521 -5.87 11.82 16.99
N ILE A 522 -6.90 10.97 17.10
CA ILE A 522 -8.24 11.32 17.60
C ILE A 522 -8.16 11.79 19.05
N THR A 523 -7.36 11.11 19.88
CA THR A 523 -7.16 11.48 21.29
C THR A 523 -6.46 12.83 21.40
N GLY A 524 -5.43 13.06 20.60
CA GLY A 524 -4.73 14.34 20.50
C GLY A 524 -5.67 15.48 20.10
N LEU A 525 -6.53 15.25 19.10
CA LEU A 525 -7.58 16.19 18.71
C LEU A 525 -8.54 16.47 19.88
N GLY A 526 -8.98 15.43 20.60
CA GLY A 526 -9.82 15.58 21.80
C GLY A 526 -9.17 16.46 22.87
N ILE A 527 -7.89 16.24 23.18
CA ILE A 527 -7.11 17.04 24.15
C ILE A 527 -7.01 18.50 23.69
N ILE A 528 -6.74 18.73 22.39
CA ILE A 528 -6.67 20.08 21.82
C ILE A 528 -8.02 20.78 21.94
N THR A 529 -9.11 20.07 21.64
CA THR A 529 -10.46 20.62 21.73
C THR A 529 -10.85 20.93 23.18
N ILE A 530 -10.51 20.06 24.14
CA ILE A 530 -10.70 20.31 25.58
C ILE A 530 -10.00 21.61 25.99
N ARG A 531 -8.75 21.77 25.58
CA ARG A 531 -7.98 22.99 25.88
C ARG A 531 -8.62 24.22 25.23
N SER A 532 -8.99 24.11 23.95
CA SER A 532 -9.64 25.20 23.21
C SER A 532 -10.97 25.62 23.84
N ILE A 533 -11.73 24.68 24.40
CA ILE A 533 -12.98 24.95 25.12
C ILE A 533 -12.71 25.75 26.39
N ARG A 534 -11.71 25.33 27.19
CA ARG A 534 -11.35 26.03 28.44
C ARG A 534 -10.90 27.47 28.20
N GLU A 535 -10.06 27.68 27.18
CA GLU A 535 -9.60 29.01 26.78
C GLU A 535 -10.75 29.92 26.32
N ARG A 536 -11.90 29.35 25.92
CA ARG A 536 -13.06 30.07 25.37
C ARG A 536 -14.27 30.09 26.30
N THR A 537 -14.08 29.85 27.60
CA THR A 537 -15.18 29.81 28.58
C THR A 537 -16.04 31.09 28.54
N ILE A 538 -15.41 32.25 28.34
CA ILE A 538 -16.10 33.54 28.23
C ILE A 538 -16.98 33.62 26.97
N GLU A 539 -16.43 33.25 25.80
CA GLU A 539 -17.19 33.19 24.55
C GLU A 539 -18.41 32.26 24.66
N ILE A 540 -18.27 31.13 25.35
CA ILE A 540 -19.34 30.17 25.57
C ILE A 540 -20.42 30.76 26.50
N GLY A 541 -20.03 31.47 27.55
CA GLY A 541 -20.95 32.23 28.40
C GLY A 541 -21.72 33.29 27.62
N MET A 542 -21.04 34.03 26.74
CA MET A 542 -21.68 35.01 25.85
C MET A 542 -22.63 34.36 24.84
N MET A 543 -22.23 33.26 24.18
CA MET A 543 -23.11 32.49 23.28
C MET A 543 -24.39 32.06 24.00
N ARG A 544 -24.28 31.61 25.26
CA ARG A 544 -25.43 31.25 26.08
C ARG A 544 -26.27 32.45 26.51
N ALA A 545 -25.66 33.62 26.74
CA ALA A 545 -26.38 34.85 27.07
C ALA A 545 -27.24 35.35 25.88
N ILE A 546 -26.75 35.18 24.64
CA ILE A 546 -27.47 35.56 23.42
C ILE A 546 -28.49 34.50 22.93
N GLY A 547 -28.70 33.43 23.70
CA GLY A 547 -29.77 32.46 23.45
C GLY A 547 -29.34 31.09 22.89
N TYR A 548 -28.05 30.77 22.80
CA TYR A 548 -27.65 29.40 22.43
C TYR A 548 -28.11 28.40 23.51
N THR A 549 -28.83 27.36 23.08
CA THR A 549 -29.18 26.24 23.96
C THR A 549 -27.96 25.39 24.28
N ARG A 550 -28.03 24.59 25.36
CA ARG A 550 -26.95 23.64 25.71
C ARG A 550 -26.64 22.69 24.55
N GLY A 551 -27.67 22.22 23.83
CA GLY A 551 -27.53 21.38 22.64
C GLY A 551 -26.81 22.10 21.51
N MET A 552 -27.14 23.36 21.24
CA MET A 552 -26.46 24.16 20.20
C MET A 552 -24.97 24.36 20.49
N VAL A 553 -24.59 24.55 21.77
CA VAL A 553 -23.17 24.63 22.17
C VAL A 553 -22.46 23.30 21.92
N VAL A 554 -23.08 22.16 22.26
CA VAL A 554 -22.51 20.84 21.98
C VAL A 554 -22.37 20.60 20.47
N THR A 555 -23.41 20.92 19.70
CA THR A 555 -23.41 20.81 18.24
C THR A 555 -22.34 21.71 17.60
N ASN A 556 -22.08 22.90 18.14
CA ASN A 556 -21.02 23.78 17.63
C ASN A 556 -19.66 23.08 17.68
N PHE A 557 -19.27 22.51 18.83
CA PHE A 557 -18.01 21.79 18.97
C PHE A 557 -17.98 20.46 18.21
N ALA A 558 -19.11 19.75 18.15
CA ALA A 558 -19.22 18.53 17.35
C ALA A 558 -19.02 18.82 15.85
N LEU A 559 -19.57 19.93 15.33
CA LEU A 559 -19.38 20.36 13.95
C LEU A 559 -17.94 20.82 13.67
N GLU A 560 -17.28 21.46 14.64
CA GLU A 560 -15.84 21.78 14.51
C GLU A 560 -15.01 20.51 14.28
N SER A 561 -15.22 19.48 15.10
CA SER A 561 -14.50 18.21 14.99
C SER A 561 -14.94 17.38 13.77
N ALA A 562 -16.23 17.41 13.43
CA ALA A 562 -16.76 16.75 12.24
C ALA A 562 -16.11 17.29 10.96
N PHE A 563 -15.93 18.61 10.86
CA PHE A 563 -15.29 19.24 9.72
C PHE A 563 -13.83 18.81 9.57
N VAL A 564 -13.09 18.72 10.69
CA VAL A 564 -11.71 18.22 10.71
C VAL A 564 -11.65 16.76 10.23
N ALA A 565 -12.53 15.90 10.76
CA ALA A 565 -12.59 14.49 10.38
C ALA A 565 -12.96 14.31 8.89
N VAL A 566 -13.98 15.00 8.40
CA VAL A 566 -14.43 14.90 6.99
C VAL A 566 -13.35 15.39 6.03
N LEU A 567 -12.67 16.50 6.32
CA LEU A 567 -11.56 16.94 5.49
C LEU A 567 -10.39 15.96 5.51
N GLY A 568 -10.06 15.40 6.68
CA GLY A 568 -9.00 14.40 6.80
C GLY A 568 -9.31 13.15 6.01
N ILE A 569 -10.50 12.60 6.19
CA ILE A 569 -10.98 11.41 5.47
C ILE A 569 -11.02 11.71 3.96
N GLY A 570 -11.63 12.81 3.55
CA GLY A 570 -11.75 13.16 2.12
C GLY A 570 -10.40 13.35 1.44
N ILE A 571 -9.48 14.11 2.05
CA ILE A 571 -8.13 14.32 1.51
C ILE A 571 -7.37 13.00 1.47
N GLY A 572 -7.41 12.22 2.55
CA GLY A 572 -6.74 10.93 2.63
C GLY A 572 -7.24 9.96 1.55
N THR A 573 -8.55 9.80 1.41
CA THR A 573 -9.16 8.92 0.41
C THR A 573 -8.85 9.36 -1.02
N ILE A 574 -8.99 10.65 -1.34
CA ILE A 574 -8.72 11.16 -2.69
C ILE A 574 -7.25 10.92 -3.07
N LEU A 575 -6.31 11.31 -2.19
CA LEU A 575 -4.89 11.12 -2.46
C LEU A 575 -4.51 9.64 -2.48
N GLY A 576 -5.13 8.82 -1.62
CA GLY A 576 -4.89 7.38 -1.56
C GLY A 576 -5.34 6.66 -2.83
N ILE A 577 -6.46 7.09 -3.42
CA ILE A 577 -6.94 6.61 -4.73
C ILE A 577 -5.99 7.04 -5.85
N ILE A 578 -5.54 8.30 -5.84
CA ILE A 578 -4.59 8.80 -6.84
C ILE A 578 -3.28 7.98 -6.81
N VAL A 579 -2.74 7.70 -5.62
CA VAL A 579 -1.53 6.87 -5.50
C VAL A 579 -1.83 5.41 -5.82
N GLY A 580 -2.98 4.87 -5.42
CA GLY A 580 -3.41 3.53 -5.81
C GLY A 580 -3.51 3.35 -7.33
N TYR A 581 -4.02 4.36 -8.03
CA TYR A 581 -4.04 4.39 -9.50
C TYR A 581 -2.63 4.45 -10.10
N GLN A 582 -1.72 5.24 -9.51
CA GLN A 582 -0.31 5.28 -9.96
C GLN A 582 0.36 3.92 -9.85
N LEU A 583 0.19 3.25 -8.70
CA LEU A 583 0.73 1.90 -8.49
C LEU A 583 0.12 0.88 -9.45
N TRP A 584 -1.17 1.05 -9.77
CA TRP A 584 -1.83 0.24 -10.77
C TRP A 584 -1.21 0.45 -12.15
N GLU A 585 -1.14 1.68 -12.62
CA GLU A 585 -0.60 2.01 -13.95
C GLU A 585 0.86 1.57 -14.10
N SER A 586 1.70 1.74 -13.08
CA SER A 586 3.13 1.46 -13.15
C SER A 586 3.49 -0.02 -13.00
N GLY A 587 2.65 -0.83 -12.34
CA GLY A 587 3.02 -2.20 -11.95
C GLY A 587 1.92 -3.23 -12.11
N PHE A 588 0.69 -2.94 -11.68
CA PHE A 588 -0.39 -3.93 -11.75
C PHE A 588 -1.04 -4.03 -13.14
N ARG A 589 -0.99 -2.96 -13.94
CA ARG A 589 -1.53 -2.93 -15.31
C ARG A 589 -0.73 -3.85 -16.24
N THR A 590 0.59 -3.89 -16.10
CA THR A 590 1.44 -4.81 -16.87
C THR A 590 1.20 -6.27 -16.50
N MET A 591 0.69 -6.53 -15.30
CA MET A 591 0.24 -7.86 -14.84
C MET A 591 -1.22 -8.16 -15.22
N GLU A 592 -1.86 -7.32 -16.06
CA GLU A 592 -3.27 -7.43 -16.47
C GLU A 592 -4.28 -7.44 -15.29
N PHE A 593 -3.90 -6.87 -14.15
CA PHE A 593 -4.80 -6.76 -13.00
C PHE A 593 -5.84 -5.67 -13.24
N GLU A 594 -7.05 -5.91 -12.76
CA GLU A 594 -8.14 -4.96 -12.84
C GLU A 594 -7.97 -3.85 -11.78
N PHE A 595 -8.32 -2.63 -12.16
CA PHE A 595 -8.30 -1.51 -11.23
C PHE A 595 -9.50 -1.59 -10.28
N ILE A 596 -9.23 -1.89 -9.01
CA ILE A 596 -10.26 -2.10 -7.99
C ILE A 596 -10.13 -1.08 -6.87
N ILE A 597 -11.24 -0.39 -6.58
CA ILE A 597 -11.35 0.48 -5.41
C ILE A 597 -12.08 -0.26 -4.29
N ALA A 598 -11.37 -0.62 -3.22
CA ALA A 598 -11.90 -1.33 -2.07
C ALA A 598 -12.73 -0.41 -1.14
N TRP A 599 -13.93 -0.01 -1.58
CA TRP A 599 -14.82 0.90 -0.84
C TRP A 599 -15.18 0.41 0.57
N GLY A 600 -15.35 -0.90 0.76
CA GLY A 600 -15.74 -1.49 2.04
C GLY A 600 -14.81 -1.08 3.20
N PRO A 601 -13.52 -1.45 3.16
CA PRO A 601 -12.54 -1.02 4.17
C PRO A 601 -12.41 0.49 4.31
N ILE A 602 -12.43 1.24 3.20
CA ILE A 602 -12.29 2.72 3.21
C ILE A 602 -13.45 3.37 3.98
N LEU A 603 -14.68 2.99 3.66
CA LEU A 603 -15.88 3.53 4.31
C LEU A 603 -16.00 3.07 5.76
N LEU A 604 -15.63 1.82 6.06
CA LEU A 604 -15.64 1.29 7.43
C LEU A 604 -14.67 2.07 8.32
N VAL A 605 -13.40 2.20 7.91
CA VAL A 605 -12.40 2.92 8.70
C VAL A 605 -12.73 4.41 8.78
N GLY A 606 -13.11 5.04 7.66
CA GLY A 606 -13.53 6.43 7.64
C GLY A 606 -14.73 6.69 8.55
N GLY A 607 -15.73 5.82 8.53
CA GLY A 607 -16.91 5.88 9.39
C GLY A 607 -16.56 5.73 10.88
N LEU A 608 -15.75 4.72 11.23
CA LEU A 608 -15.28 4.53 12.61
C LEU A 608 -14.46 5.72 13.10
N ALA A 609 -13.57 6.26 12.27
CA ALA A 609 -12.76 7.44 12.59
C ALA A 609 -13.65 8.67 12.85
N PHE A 610 -14.67 8.87 12.02
CA PHE A 610 -15.63 9.95 12.16
C PHE A 610 -16.42 9.84 13.47
N VAL A 611 -16.99 8.65 13.76
CA VAL A 611 -17.75 8.40 14.99
C VAL A 611 -16.85 8.56 16.23
N ALA A 612 -15.65 7.98 16.22
CA ALA A 612 -14.69 8.11 17.32
C ALA A 612 -14.28 9.57 17.59
N THR A 613 -14.17 10.39 16.54
CA THR A 613 -13.88 11.82 16.67
C THR A 613 -15.03 12.59 17.33
N LEU A 614 -16.27 12.27 17.00
CA LEU A 614 -17.43 12.89 17.66
C LEU A 614 -17.51 12.47 19.13
N LEU A 615 -17.25 11.20 19.43
CA LEU A 615 -17.25 10.67 20.79
C LEU A 615 -16.14 11.28 21.65
N SER A 616 -14.95 11.56 21.09
CA SER A 616 -13.83 12.14 21.85
C SER A 616 -14.12 13.57 22.34
N VAL A 617 -14.92 14.32 21.58
CA VAL A 617 -15.24 15.73 21.88
C VAL A 617 -16.48 15.87 22.76
N TYR A 618 -17.37 14.87 22.73
CA TYR A 618 -18.65 14.92 23.43
C TYR A 618 -18.55 15.25 24.94
N PRO A 619 -17.65 14.62 25.75
CA PRO A 619 -17.57 14.91 27.18
C PRO A 619 -17.20 16.37 27.47
N ALA A 620 -16.22 16.89 26.71
CA ALA A 620 -15.72 18.26 26.85
C ALA A 620 -16.80 19.28 26.45
N ALA A 621 -17.45 19.06 25.31
CA ALA A 621 -18.51 19.90 24.80
C ALA A 621 -19.72 19.93 25.75
N ARG A 622 -20.09 18.77 26.31
CA ARG A 622 -21.17 18.67 27.30
C ARG A 622 -20.82 19.41 28.59
N GLY A 623 -19.58 19.33 29.07
CA GLY A 623 -19.10 20.11 30.21
C GLY A 623 -19.21 21.62 29.95
N ALA A 624 -18.74 22.07 28.80
CA ALA A 624 -18.78 23.48 28.40
C ALA A 624 -20.20 24.05 28.31
N SER A 625 -21.15 23.24 27.83
CA SER A 625 -22.55 23.65 27.71
C SER A 625 -23.21 24.01 29.05
N LYS A 626 -22.63 23.57 30.17
CA LYS A 626 -23.17 23.82 31.52
C LYS A 626 -22.74 25.16 32.13
N VAL A 627 -21.71 25.81 31.57
CA VAL A 627 -21.16 27.09 32.08
C VAL A 627 -22.26 28.15 32.17
N SER A 628 -22.50 28.73 33.35
CA SER A 628 -23.56 29.71 33.56
C SER A 628 -23.17 31.08 32.99
N PRO A 629 -24.03 31.76 32.22
CA PRO A 629 -23.78 33.13 31.76
C PRO A 629 -23.47 34.11 32.92
N ALA A 630 -24.14 33.93 34.05
CA ALA A 630 -24.01 34.79 35.22
C ALA A 630 -22.66 34.62 35.95
N GLU A 631 -22.05 33.43 35.89
CA GLU A 631 -20.73 33.19 36.50
C GLU A 631 -19.62 33.86 35.69
N VAL A 632 -19.74 33.84 34.37
CA VAL A 632 -18.73 34.36 33.45
C VAL A 632 -18.68 35.89 33.45
N LEU A 633 -19.83 36.56 33.52
CA LEU A 633 -19.93 38.03 33.51
C LEU A 633 -19.52 38.69 34.83
N ARG A 634 -19.22 37.91 35.88
CA ARG A 634 -18.79 38.40 37.20
C ARG A 634 -17.26 38.53 37.32
N PHE A 635 -16.50 38.03 36.34
CA PHE A 635 -15.03 38.02 36.34
C PHE A 635 -14.39 39.17 35.55
N GLU A 636 -15.21 40.10 35.01
CA GLU A 636 -14.81 41.46 34.60
C GLU A 636 -15.33 42.45 35.64
#